data_AF-A0A960VUZ7-F1
#
_entry.id   AF-A0A960VUZ7-F1
#
_cell.length_a   1.000
_cell.length_b   1.000
_cell.length_c   1.000
_cell.angle_alpha   90.00
_cell.angle_beta   90.00
_cell.angle_gamma   90.00
#
_symmetry.space_group_name_H-M   'P 1'
#
loop_
_entity.id
_entity.type
_entity.pdbx_description
1 polymer ?
#
loop_
_entity_poly.entity_id
_entity_poly.type
_entity_poly.pdbx_seq_one_letter_code
_entity_poly.pdbx_strand_id
1 'polypeptide(L)' 'IGLNTQAVSNQLRNLAGNGIVMARRCGTNIHYRVVDDCVLELLERGLCQRECVEERGAQGCGSEGCCNG' A
#
# COMPACT_ATOMS: atom_id res chain seq x y z
N ILE A 1 8.59 -8.30 -4.85
CA ILE A 1 7.77 -9.36 -4.22
C ILE A 1 8.15 -10.71 -4.83
N GLY A 2 8.55 -11.70 -4.03
CA GLY A 2 8.97 -13.03 -4.52
C GLY A 2 7.79 -13.94 -4.90
N LEU A 3 6.75 -13.40 -5.54
CA LEU A 3 5.52 -14.12 -5.85
C LEU A 3 5.45 -14.50 -7.34
N ASN A 4 4.77 -15.60 -7.64
CA ASN A 4 4.47 -15.99 -9.02
C ASN A 4 3.59 -14.92 -9.70
N THR A 5 3.94 -14.55 -10.93
CA THR A 5 3.24 -13.56 -11.76
C THR A 5 1.75 -13.85 -11.92
N GLN A 6 1.35 -15.12 -11.99
CA GLN A 6 -0.06 -15.51 -12.07
C GLN A 6 -0.81 -15.20 -10.77
N ALA A 7 -0.20 -15.47 -9.62
CA ALA A 7 -0.79 -15.16 -8.31
C ALA A 7 -0.98 -13.66 -8.14
N VAL A 8 0.03 -12.86 -8.50
CA VAL A 8 -0.04 -11.40 -8.47
C VAL A 8 -1.10 -10.88 -9.44
N SER A 9 -1.20 -11.45 -10.64
CA SER A 9 -2.24 -11.09 -11.61
C SER A 9 -3.65 -11.37 -11.09
N ASN A 10 -3.84 -12.49 -10.38
CA ASN A 10 -5.12 -12.82 -9.74
C ASN A 10 -5.47 -11.81 -8.65
N GLN A 11 -4.50 -11.45 -7.80
CA GLN A 11 -4.69 -10.45 -6.76
C GLN A 11 -5.05 -9.09 -7.34
N LEU A 12 -4.34 -8.62 -8.37
CA LEU A 12 -4.62 -7.35 -9.03
C LEU A 12 -6.00 -7.30 -9.68
N ARG A 13 -6.46 -8.40 -10.28
CA ARG A 13 -7.84 -8.48 -10.79
C ARG A 13 -8.88 -8.41 -9.67
N ASN A 14 -8.63 -9.06 -8.53
CA ASN A 14 -9.52 -8.96 -7.39
C ASN A 14 -9.56 -7.52 -6.82
N LEU A 15 -8.39 -6.90 -6.65
CA LEU A 15 -8.30 -5.51 -6.21
C LEU A 15 -9.00 -4.55 -7.18
N ALA A 16 -8.90 -4.79 -8.50
CA ALA A 16 -9.60 -4.02 -9.50
C ALA A 16 -11.12 -4.23 -9.43
N GLY A 17 -11.57 -5.47 -9.20
CA GLY A 17 -12.99 -5.78 -9.01
C GLY A 17 -13.60 -5.11 -7.79
N ASN A 18 -12.80 -4.79 -6.76
CA ASN A 18 -13.23 -4.06 -5.57
C ASN A 18 -13.03 -2.54 -5.68
N GLY A 19 -12.61 -2.01 -6.83
CA GLY A 19 -12.42 -0.57 -7.04
C GLY A 19 -11.16 0.02 -6.38
N ILE A 20 -10.31 -0.80 -5.75
CA ILE A 20 -9.10 -0.34 -5.05
C ILE A 20 -8.03 0.12 -6.04
N VAL A 21 -7.90 -0.60 -7.16
CA VAL A 21 -6.97 -0.26 -8.24
C VAL A 21 -7.68 -0.13 -9.58
N MET A 22 -7.23 0.80 -10.40
CA MET A 22 -7.62 0.90 -11.80
C MET A 22 -6.62 0.13 -12.67
N ALA A 23 -7.13 -0.60 -13.65
CA ALA A 23 -6.33 -1.28 -14.67
C ALA A 23 -6.40 -0.51 -16.00
N ARG A 24 -5.25 -0.18 -16.57
CA ARG A 24 -5.12 0.45 -17.89
C ARG A 24 -4.32 -0.45 -18.82
N ARG A 25 -4.91 -0.84 -19.95
CA ARG A 25 -4.23 -1.66 -20.96
C ARG A 25 -3.48 -0.79 -21.97
N CYS A 26 -2.20 -1.08 -22.15
CA CYS A 26 -1.31 -0.46 -23.13
C CYS A 26 -0.69 -1.58 -23.99
N GLY A 27 -1.36 -1.93 -25.09
CA GLY A 27 -1.00 -3.06 -25.94
C GLY A 27 -1.14 -4.40 -25.21
N THR A 28 -0.04 -5.13 -25.06
CA THR A 28 0.04 -6.39 -24.31
C THR A 28 0.21 -6.18 -22.80
N ASN A 29 0.52 -4.96 -22.36
CA ASN A 29 0.81 -4.67 -20.97
C ASN A 29 -0.43 -4.10 -20.28
N ILE A 30 -0.58 -4.41 -18.99
CA ILE A 30 -1.61 -3.83 -18.14
C ILE A 30 -0.91 -3.12 -16.99
N HIS A 31 -1.18 -1.83 -16.86
CA HIS A 31 -0.67 -0.99 -15.78
C HIS A 31 -1.76 -0.81 -14.73
N TYR A 32 -1.40 -1.02 -13.46
CA TYR A 32 -2.32 -0.86 -12.34
C TYR A 32 -1.93 0.37 -11.52
N ARG A 33 -2.92 1.11 -11.03
CA ARG A 33 -2.74 2.25 -10.13
C ARG A 33 -3.79 2.20 -9.02
N VAL A 34 -3.40 2.47 -7.79
CA VAL A 34 -4.37 2.68 -6.69
C VAL A 34 -5.21 3.91 -7.00
N VAL A 35 -6.53 3.80 -6.82
CA VAL A 35 -7.49 4.89 -7.04
C VAL A 35 -8.45 5.08 -5.87
N ASP A 36 -8.41 4.20 -4.87
CA ASP A 36 -9.17 4.33 -3.63
C ASP A 36 -8.32 5.11 -2.61
N ASP A 37 -8.72 6.37 -2.38
CA ASP A 37 -8.04 7.29 -1.46
C ASP A 37 -8.12 6.79 -0.01
N CYS A 38 -9.20 6.12 0.40
CA CYS A 38 -9.35 5.57 1.75
C CYS A 38 -8.30 4.47 2.01
N VAL A 39 -8.07 3.59 1.02
CA VAL A 39 -7.05 2.55 1.11
C VAL A 39 -5.64 3.16 1.12
N LEU A 40 -5.43 4.24 0.38
CA LEU A 40 -4.15 4.93 0.36
C LEU A 40 -3.83 5.55 1.73
N GLU A 41 -4.76 6.30 2.32
CA GLU A 41 -4.60 6.88 3.66
C GLU A 41 -4.38 5.81 4.73
N LEU A 42 -5.12 4.70 4.65
CA LEU A 42 -4.96 3.58 5.58
C LEU A 42 -3.57 2.95 5.45
N LEU A 43 -3.08 2.77 4.23
CA LEU A 43 -1.76 2.21 3.96
C LEU A 43 -0.66 3.13 4.49
N GLU A 44 -0.76 4.44 4.23
CA GLU A 44 0.20 5.45 4.71
C GLU A 44 0.28 5.44 6.25
N ARG A 45 -0.86 5.46 6.93
CA ARG A 45 -0.92 5.38 8.41
C ARG A 45 -0.33 4.07 8.93
N GLY A 46 -0.64 2.94 8.28
CA GLY A 46 -0.13 1.63 8.66
C GLY A 46 1.40 1.51 8.49
N LEU A 47 1.95 2.10 7.42
CA LEU A 47 3.40 2.15 7.20
C LEU A 47 4.08 3.04 8.25
N CYS A 48 3.56 4.24 8.48
CA CYS A 48 4.09 5.15 9.50
C CYS A 48 4.07 4.51 10.90
N GLN A 49 3.00 3.77 11.23
CA GLN A 49 2.93 3.02 12.48
C GLN A 49 3.98 1.90 12.57
N ARG A 50 4.21 1.16 11.48
CA ARG A 50 5.24 0.11 11.45
C ARG A 50 6.63 0.69 11.66
N GLU A 51 6.96 1.77 10.97
CA GLU A 51 8.23 2.49 11.10
C GLU A 51 8.43 2.97 12.55
N CYS A 52 7.40 3.58 13.15
CA CYS A 52 7.44 3.98 14.56
C CYS A 52 7.67 2.79 15.51
N VAL A 53 7.10 1.60 15.24
CA VAL A 53 7.29 0.41 16.09
C VAL A 53 8.71 -0.15 15.96
N GLU A 54 9.26 -0.15 14.75
CA GLU A 54 10.66 -0.53 14.50
C GLU A 54 11.62 0.41 15.27
N GLU A 55 11.30 1.71 15.35
CA GLU A 55 12.07 2.72 16.09
C GLU A 55 11.86 2.71 17.61
N ARG A 56 10.74 2.17 18.13
CA ARG A 56 10.52 1.99 19.58
C ARG A 56 11.44 0.94 20.21
N GLY A 57 12.13 0.13 19.41
CA GLY A 57 13.29 -0.65 19.83
C GLY A 57 14.57 0.18 20.00
N ALA A 58 14.59 1.44 19.54
CA ALA A 58 15.80 2.27 19.45
C ALA A 58 15.77 3.55 20.32
N GLN A 59 14.66 4.27 20.52
CA GLN A 59 14.55 5.38 21.50
C GLN A 59 13.11 5.89 21.64
N GLY A 60 12.69 6.28 22.85
CA GLY A 60 11.33 6.70 23.18
C GLY A 60 10.87 7.94 22.42
N CYS A 61 9.62 7.94 21.95
CA CYS A 61 9.04 9.08 21.26
C CYS A 61 8.49 10.11 22.26
N GLY A 62 9.16 11.26 22.33
CA GLY A 62 8.67 12.48 22.97
C GLY A 62 7.45 13.04 22.24
N SER A 63 6.78 13.99 22.88
CA SER A 63 5.38 14.40 22.73
C SER A 63 4.94 15.04 21.40
N GLU A 64 5.61 14.81 20.27
CA GLU A 64 5.24 15.32 18.93
C GLU A 64 5.56 14.30 17.80
N GLY A 65 5.31 13.01 18.03
CA GLY A 65 5.83 11.89 17.22
C GLY A 65 5.38 11.77 15.75
N CYS A 66 6.38 11.48 14.90
CA CYS A 66 6.49 11.07 13.47
C CYS A 66 5.28 11.02 12.51
N CYS A 67 4.06 10.76 12.98
CA CYS A 67 2.86 10.63 12.14
C CYS A 67 1.86 11.73 12.49
N ASN A 68 2.21 13.00 12.28
CA ASN A 68 1.22 14.08 12.32
C ASN A 68 1.28 14.84 11.00
N GLY A 69 0.13 14.92 10.33
CA GLY A 69 -0.12 15.91 9.28
C GLY A 69 -0.26 17.29 9.90
#